data_AF-A0A284RLC8-F1
#
_entry.id   AF-A0A284RLC8-F1
#
_cell.length_a   1.000
_cell.length_b   1.000
_cell.length_c   1.000
_cell.angle_alpha   90.00
_cell.angle_beta   90.00
_cell.angle_gamma   90.00
#
_symmetry.space_group_name_H-M   'P 1'
#
loop_
_entity.id
_entity.type
_entity.pdbx_description
1 polymer ?
#
loop_
_entity_poly.entity_id
_entity_poly.type
_entity_poly.pdbx_seq_one_letter_code
_entity_poly.pdbx_strand_id
1 'polypeptide(L)'
;MVTIPKVFTGNHEDIERFIGDCLMYFEAHASYFVLPSHMIPFATSLFDGAAKTWWVHERLKYWAGAGPAPHRFRYPTWEEFINNVNEQFRDPAAMEVQERKMFELRMGSGPATTFFQELEVLATKAGRRHDIDARGLMVKATRLGVPSYYTNTITGQRRDIPDDYDAWKARIILIPRDNHPTKGTSTTTTTATSHTKAGGATSFADAQGIEQWP
;
A
#
# COMPACT_ATOMS: atom_id res chain seq x y z
N MET A 1 -17.22 -20.95 -8.81
CA MET A 1 -16.51 -22.03 -8.12
C MET A 1 -15.39 -21.38 -7.32
N VAL A 2 -15.31 -21.60 -6.01
CA VAL A 2 -14.27 -20.98 -5.17
C VAL A 2 -12.96 -21.70 -5.42
N THR A 3 -11.90 -20.95 -5.70
CA THR A 3 -10.57 -21.49 -5.99
C THR A 3 -9.94 -22.05 -4.73
N ILE A 4 -9.29 -23.21 -4.85
CA ILE A 4 -8.50 -23.79 -3.75
C ILE A 4 -7.35 -22.83 -3.42
N PRO A 5 -7.06 -22.57 -2.13
CA PRO A 5 -5.94 -21.73 -1.71
C PRO A 5 -4.61 -22.20 -2.30
N LYS A 6 -3.70 -21.25 -2.51
CA LYS A 6 -2.35 -21.56 -3.00
C LYS A 6 -1.53 -22.27 -1.91
N VAL A 7 -0.57 -23.09 -2.34
CA VAL A 7 0.39 -23.72 -1.45
C VAL A 7 1.18 -22.68 -0.65
N PHE A 8 1.53 -23.03 0.59
CA PHE A 8 2.36 -22.20 1.46
C PHE A 8 3.70 -22.89 1.69
N THR A 9 4.77 -22.24 1.24
CA THR A 9 6.13 -22.79 1.28
C THR A 9 6.91 -22.38 2.53
N GLY A 10 6.34 -21.50 3.36
CA GLY A 10 7.00 -20.90 4.53
C GLY A 10 7.56 -19.48 4.30
N ASN A 11 7.26 -18.85 3.16
CA ASN A 11 7.67 -17.47 2.91
C ASN A 11 6.86 -16.48 3.77
N HIS A 12 7.54 -15.61 4.51
CA HIS A 12 6.93 -14.57 5.33
C HIS A 12 5.90 -13.71 4.56
N GLU A 13 6.23 -13.27 3.34
CA GLU A 13 5.36 -12.40 2.55
C GLU A 13 4.03 -13.06 2.15
N ASP A 14 3.96 -14.39 2.26
CA ASP A 14 2.82 -15.21 1.82
C ASP A 14 1.88 -15.60 2.97
N ILE A 15 2.23 -15.31 4.23
CA ILE A 15 1.47 -15.75 5.41
C ILE A 15 0.04 -15.20 5.37
N GLU A 16 -0.11 -13.88 5.23
CA GLU A 16 -1.42 -13.21 5.20
C GLU A 16 -2.28 -13.71 4.03
N ARG A 17 -1.67 -13.91 2.84
CA ARG A 17 -2.36 -14.50 1.69
C ARG A 17 -2.86 -15.90 2.02
N PHE A 18 -2.00 -16.76 2.57
CA PHE A 18 -2.35 -18.14 2.86
C PHE A 18 -3.49 -18.24 3.89
N ILE A 19 -3.41 -17.47 4.97
CA ILE A 19 -4.45 -17.46 6.02
C ILE A 19 -5.77 -16.90 5.45
N GLY A 20 -5.71 -15.80 4.71
CA GLY A 20 -6.87 -15.17 4.08
C GLY A 20 -7.56 -16.10 3.07
N ASP A 21 -6.79 -16.75 2.20
CA ASP A 21 -7.32 -17.70 1.22
C ASP A 21 -7.99 -18.89 1.93
N CYS A 22 -7.40 -19.41 3.01
CA CYS A 22 -8.00 -20.48 3.82
C CYS A 22 -9.32 -20.04 4.46
N LEU A 23 -9.35 -18.87 5.10
CA LEU A 23 -10.58 -18.34 5.73
C LEU A 23 -11.70 -18.17 4.71
N MET A 24 -11.42 -17.55 3.57
CA MET A 24 -12.39 -17.38 2.48
C MET A 24 -12.90 -18.74 1.97
N TYR A 25 -12.02 -19.74 1.86
CA TYR A 25 -12.40 -21.09 1.44
C TYR A 25 -13.29 -21.79 2.48
N PHE A 26 -13.00 -21.62 3.77
CA PHE A 26 -13.79 -22.17 4.86
C PHE A 26 -15.17 -21.53 4.94
N GLU A 27 -15.27 -20.21 4.78
CA GLU A 27 -16.55 -19.49 4.75
C GLU A 27 -17.43 -19.96 3.58
N ALA A 28 -16.84 -20.13 2.39
CA ALA A 28 -17.55 -20.65 1.22
C ALA A 28 -18.07 -22.09 1.40
N HIS A 29 -17.44 -22.86 2.30
CA HIS A 29 -17.79 -24.25 2.61
C HIS A 29 -18.11 -24.42 4.10
N ALA A 30 -18.81 -23.45 4.69
CA ALA A 30 -19.04 -23.34 6.13
C ALA A 30 -19.74 -24.57 6.75
N SER A 31 -20.49 -25.35 5.96
CA SER A 31 -21.10 -26.61 6.43
C SER A 31 -20.08 -27.71 6.75
N TYR A 32 -18.88 -27.66 6.14
CA TYR A 32 -17.82 -28.65 6.34
C TYR A 32 -16.75 -28.14 7.33
N PHE A 33 -16.32 -26.88 7.20
CA PHE A 33 -15.24 -26.31 8.00
C PHE A 33 -15.72 -25.64 9.29
N VAL A 34 -16.44 -26.41 10.12
CA VAL A 34 -16.93 -25.94 11.43
C VAL A 34 -15.92 -26.22 12.55
N LEU A 35 -15.19 -27.33 12.45
CA LEU A 35 -14.33 -27.84 13.51
C LEU A 35 -12.85 -27.72 13.13
N PRO A 36 -11.95 -27.46 14.11
CA PRO A 36 -10.50 -27.48 13.87
C PRO A 36 -9.99 -28.79 13.25
N SER A 37 -10.66 -29.92 13.54
CA SER A 37 -10.36 -31.23 12.94
C SER A 37 -10.55 -31.28 11.43
N HIS A 38 -11.26 -30.32 10.82
CA HIS A 38 -11.41 -30.21 9.37
C HIS A 38 -10.53 -29.08 8.80
N MET A 39 -10.46 -27.95 9.51
CA MET A 39 -9.69 -26.77 9.08
C MET A 39 -8.19 -27.03 9.07
N ILE A 40 -7.64 -27.59 10.16
CA ILE A 40 -6.20 -27.76 10.33
C ILE A 40 -5.62 -28.79 9.35
N PRO A 41 -6.21 -30.00 9.15
CA PRO A 41 -5.73 -30.92 8.12
C PRO A 41 -5.78 -30.34 6.72
N PHE A 42 -6.83 -29.57 6.39
CA PHE A 42 -6.92 -28.91 5.09
C PHE A 42 -5.80 -27.89 4.90
N ALA A 43 -5.65 -26.93 5.83
CA ALA A 43 -4.62 -25.90 5.74
C ALA A 43 -3.22 -26.53 5.65
N THR A 44 -2.94 -27.54 6.47
CA THR A 44 -1.62 -28.20 6.50
C THR A 44 -1.37 -29.10 5.29
N SER A 45 -2.42 -29.57 4.60
CA SER A 45 -2.27 -30.27 3.31
C SER A 45 -1.73 -29.37 2.19
N LEU A 46 -1.88 -28.04 2.35
CA LEU A 46 -1.37 -27.02 1.44
C LEU A 46 0.04 -26.56 1.80
N PHE A 47 0.65 -27.11 2.86
CA PHE A 47 2.05 -26.84 3.18
C PHE A 47 2.98 -27.57 2.24
N ASP A 48 4.00 -26.84 1.78
CA ASP A 48 5.09 -27.37 0.98
C ASP A 48 6.44 -26.84 1.49
N GLY A 49 7.55 -27.37 0.98
CA GLY A 49 8.90 -26.89 1.30
C GLY A 49 9.20 -26.82 2.80
N ALA A 50 9.61 -25.64 3.27
CA ALA A 50 9.98 -25.41 4.67
C ALA A 50 8.76 -25.54 5.60
N ALA A 51 7.58 -25.07 5.18
CA ALA A 51 6.34 -25.20 5.95
C ALA A 51 5.97 -26.66 6.21
N LYS A 52 6.08 -27.51 5.19
CA LYS A 52 5.82 -28.95 5.33
C LYS A 52 6.81 -29.62 6.27
N THR A 53 8.09 -29.29 6.14
CA THR A 53 9.17 -29.84 6.97
C THR A 53 8.94 -29.49 8.43
N TRP A 54 8.67 -28.21 8.72
CA TRP A 54 8.34 -27.75 10.06
C TRP A 54 7.12 -28.48 10.63
N TRP A 55 6.02 -28.55 9.87
CA TRP A 55 4.77 -29.14 10.35
C TRP A 55 4.90 -30.63 10.72
N VAL A 56 5.77 -31.38 10.03
CA VAL A 56 6.05 -32.79 10.38
C VAL A 56 6.55 -32.93 11.82
N HIS A 57 7.34 -31.98 12.29
CA HIS A 57 7.86 -31.94 13.66
C HIS A 57 6.87 -31.29 14.62
N GLU A 58 6.29 -30.15 14.24
CA GLU A 58 5.36 -29.39 15.09
C GLU A 58 4.14 -30.22 15.46
N ARG A 59 3.59 -30.98 14.50
CA ARG A 59 2.41 -31.80 14.74
C ARG A 59 2.62 -32.90 15.79
N LEU A 60 3.88 -33.26 16.09
CA LEU A 60 4.18 -34.27 17.10
C LEU A 60 3.75 -33.84 18.50
N LYS A 61 3.75 -32.53 18.78
CA LYS A 61 3.32 -31.95 20.06
C LYS A 61 1.84 -32.19 20.36
N TYR A 62 1.02 -32.39 19.33
CA TYR A 62 -0.43 -32.59 19.45
C TYR A 62 -0.85 -34.05 19.64
N TRP A 63 0.09 -34.99 19.56
CA TRP A 63 -0.19 -36.38 19.94
C TRP A 63 -0.21 -36.51 21.46
N ALA A 64 -1.36 -36.91 22.02
CA ALA A 64 -1.46 -37.16 23.44
C ALA A 64 -0.60 -38.38 23.86
N GLY A 65 0.42 -38.15 24.69
CA GLY A 65 1.27 -39.17 25.28
C GLY A 65 0.72 -39.74 26.59
N ALA A 66 0.71 -41.07 26.68
CA ALA A 66 0.67 -41.92 27.89
C ALA A 66 -0.52 -41.83 28.87
N GLY A 67 -1.73 -41.50 28.40
CA GLY A 67 -2.97 -41.76 29.18
C GLY A 67 -3.60 -43.11 28.81
N PRO A 68 -4.49 -43.69 29.64
CA PRO A 68 -5.23 -44.92 29.30
C PRO A 68 -6.23 -44.75 28.15
N ALA A 69 -6.46 -43.51 27.70
CA ALA A 69 -7.31 -43.22 26.55
C ALA A 69 -6.56 -43.50 25.23
N PRO A 70 -7.27 -43.90 24.15
CA PRO A 70 -6.67 -44.05 22.83
C PRO A 70 -5.86 -42.82 22.44
N HIS A 71 -4.69 -43.01 21.85
CA HIS A 71 -3.89 -41.90 21.30
C HIS A 71 -4.74 -41.11 20.31
N ARG A 72 -5.15 -39.92 20.71
CA ARG A 72 -5.92 -39.00 19.87
C ARG A 72 -5.06 -37.77 19.58
N PHE A 73 -5.09 -37.34 18.32
CA PHE A 73 -4.53 -36.06 17.93
C PHE A 73 -5.40 -34.95 18.52
N ARG A 74 -4.81 -34.09 19.35
CA ARG A 74 -5.48 -32.93 19.92
C ARG A 74 -5.26 -31.74 19.00
N TYR A 75 -6.22 -31.46 18.13
CA TYR A 75 -6.14 -30.32 17.23
C TYR A 75 -6.03 -29.01 18.02
N PRO A 76 -5.09 -28.11 17.67
CA PRO A 76 -5.12 -26.75 18.18
C PRO A 76 -6.39 -26.05 17.69
N THR A 77 -6.76 -24.96 18.35
CA THR A 77 -7.72 -24.03 17.78
C THR A 77 -7.16 -23.40 16.50
N TRP A 78 -8.03 -22.83 15.67
CA TRP A 78 -7.58 -22.12 14.46
C TRP A 78 -6.67 -20.93 14.81
N GLU A 79 -6.97 -20.23 15.90
CA GLU A 79 -6.16 -19.12 16.42
C GLU A 79 -4.78 -19.59 16.88
N GLU A 80 -4.70 -20.66 17.68
CA GLU A 80 -3.42 -21.25 18.11
C GLU A 80 -2.57 -21.69 16.90
N PHE A 81 -3.20 -22.27 15.89
CA PHE A 81 -2.50 -22.65 14.66
C PHE A 81 -1.93 -21.44 13.91
N ILE A 82 -2.72 -20.37 13.75
CA ILE A 82 -2.26 -19.12 13.13
C ILE A 82 -1.09 -18.54 13.92
N ASN A 83 -1.16 -18.54 15.24
CA ASN A 83 -0.09 -18.04 16.10
C ASN A 83 1.20 -18.84 15.88
N ASN A 84 1.12 -20.17 15.84
CA ASN A 84 2.29 -21.03 15.59
C ASN A 84 2.89 -20.81 14.19
N VAL A 85 2.05 -20.64 13.16
CA VAL A 85 2.53 -20.31 11.80
C VAL A 85 3.23 -18.96 11.78
N ASN A 86 2.66 -17.96 12.45
CA ASN A 86 3.25 -16.63 12.54
C ASN A 86 4.56 -16.64 13.33
N GLU A 87 4.62 -17.30 14.48
CA GLU A 87 5.84 -17.44 15.27
C GLU A 87 6.96 -18.13 14.48
N GLN A 88 6.62 -19.13 13.67
CA GLN A 88 7.60 -19.88 12.90
C GLN A 88 8.12 -19.15 11.66
N PHE A 89 7.24 -18.49 10.91
CA PHE A 89 7.56 -17.97 9.57
C PHE A 89 7.58 -16.46 9.46
N ARG A 90 7.23 -15.70 10.52
CA ARG A 90 7.45 -14.26 10.50
C ARG A 90 8.93 -13.94 10.56
N ASP A 91 9.32 -12.97 9.73
CA ASP A 91 10.66 -12.41 9.72
C ASP A 91 10.57 -10.91 10.03
N PRO A 92 10.81 -10.50 11.29
CA PRO A 92 10.77 -9.09 11.68
C PRO A 92 11.74 -8.21 10.88
N ALA A 93 12.89 -8.73 10.47
CA ALA A 93 13.86 -7.95 9.69
C ALA A 93 13.35 -7.72 8.27
N ALA A 94 12.72 -8.73 7.65
CA ALA A 94 12.05 -8.56 6.36
C ALA A 94 10.88 -7.56 6.45
N MET A 95 10.06 -7.63 7.51
CA MET A 95 8.97 -6.66 7.75
C MET A 95 9.50 -5.23 7.86
N GLU A 96 10.58 -5.01 8.61
CA GLU A 96 11.20 -3.68 8.77
C GLU A 96 11.72 -3.13 7.43
N VAL A 97 12.29 -3.97 6.57
CA VAL A 97 12.71 -3.57 5.23
C VAL A 97 11.52 -3.12 4.38
N GLN A 98 10.38 -3.80 4.47
CA GLN A 98 9.16 -3.40 3.75
C GLN A 98 8.52 -2.14 4.34
N GLU A 99 8.56 -1.98 5.67
CA GLU A 99 8.12 -0.76 6.34
C GLU A 99 8.98 0.45 5.92
N ARG A 100 10.29 0.29 5.80
CA ARG A 100 11.17 1.34 5.27
C ARG A 100 10.80 1.71 3.82
N LYS A 101 10.62 0.72 2.95
CA LYS A 101 10.18 0.94 1.56
C LYS A 101 8.84 1.67 1.51
N MET A 102 7.91 1.35 2.41
CA MET A 102 6.61 2.01 2.53
C MET A 102 6.76 3.53 2.80
N PHE A 103 7.70 3.94 3.66
CA PHE A 103 7.95 5.36 3.95
C PHE A 103 8.77 6.09 2.87
N GLU A 104 9.61 5.36 2.16
CA GLU A 104 10.41 5.87 1.04
C GLU A 104 9.60 5.99 -0.26
N LEU A 105 8.48 5.27 -0.38
CA LEU A 105 7.62 5.32 -1.55
C LEU A 105 7.17 6.77 -1.83
N ARG A 106 7.30 7.17 -3.09
CA ARG A 106 6.86 8.47 -3.59
C ARG A 106 5.91 8.29 -4.75
N MET A 107 4.86 9.10 -4.79
CA MET A 107 3.97 9.15 -5.94
C MET A 107 4.74 9.72 -7.13
N GLY A 108 4.89 8.89 -8.16
CA GLY A 108 5.50 9.28 -9.42
C GLY A 108 4.57 10.14 -10.28
N SER A 109 4.90 10.25 -11.57
CA SER A 109 4.07 10.95 -12.57
C SER A 109 2.83 10.16 -13.00
N GLY A 110 2.67 8.92 -12.54
CA GLY A 110 1.53 8.06 -12.86
C GLY A 110 0.25 8.42 -12.07
N PRO A 111 -0.84 7.66 -12.27
CA PRO A 111 -2.07 7.81 -11.51
C PRO A 111 -1.85 7.63 -10.01
N ALA A 112 -2.58 8.41 -9.19
CA ALA A 112 -2.53 8.26 -7.74
C ALA A 112 -2.93 6.85 -7.27
N THR A 113 -3.79 6.17 -8.03
CA THR A 113 -4.21 4.79 -7.77
C THR A 113 -3.03 3.82 -7.77
N THR A 114 -2.03 4.01 -8.64
CA THR A 114 -0.82 3.16 -8.68
C THR A 114 0.01 3.33 -7.42
N PHE A 115 0.21 4.57 -6.97
CA PHE A 115 0.89 4.84 -5.70
C PHE A 115 0.19 4.14 -4.52
N PHE A 116 -1.13 4.24 -4.43
CA PHE A 116 -1.86 3.59 -3.34
C PHE A 116 -1.82 2.07 -3.43
N GLN A 117 -1.91 1.48 -4.62
CA GLN A 117 -1.74 0.03 -4.81
C GLN A 117 -0.36 -0.46 -4.34
N GLU A 118 0.72 0.25 -4.70
CA GLU A 118 2.07 -0.10 -4.27
C GLU A 118 2.26 0.08 -2.76
N LEU A 119 1.77 1.20 -2.21
CA LEU A 119 1.82 1.48 -0.78
C LEU A 119 1.14 0.37 0.03
N GLU A 120 -0.03 -0.05 -0.45
CA GLU A 120 -0.84 -1.09 0.14
C GLU A 120 -0.18 -2.46 0.13
N VAL A 121 0.49 -2.81 -0.97
CA VAL A 121 1.29 -4.04 -1.06
C VAL A 121 2.46 -4.00 -0.06
N LEU A 122 3.18 -2.88 0.03
CA LEU A 122 4.27 -2.72 0.98
C LEU A 122 3.78 -2.80 2.44
N ALA A 123 2.65 -2.17 2.74
CA ALA A 123 2.04 -2.20 4.07
C ALA A 123 1.57 -3.61 4.48
N THR A 124 1.00 -4.37 3.55
CA THR A 124 0.65 -5.78 3.79
C THR A 124 1.89 -6.60 4.10
N LYS A 125 2.97 -6.45 3.31
CA LYS A 125 4.24 -7.15 3.55
C LYS A 125 4.96 -6.70 4.84
N ALA A 126 4.70 -5.48 5.29
CA ALA A 126 5.21 -4.96 6.56
C ALA A 126 4.30 -5.31 7.77
N GLY A 127 3.15 -5.96 7.57
CA GLY A 127 2.16 -6.20 8.62
C GLY A 127 1.56 -4.92 9.22
N ARG A 128 1.57 -3.80 8.47
CA ARG A 128 1.07 -2.48 8.89
C ARG A 128 -0.25 -2.08 8.23
N ARG A 129 -0.85 -2.98 7.44
CA ARG A 129 -2.03 -2.67 6.62
C ARG A 129 -3.24 -2.18 7.41
N HIS A 130 -3.38 -2.62 8.66
CA HIS A 130 -4.51 -2.24 9.53
C HIS A 130 -4.27 -0.96 10.32
N ASP A 131 -3.09 -0.34 10.23
CA ASP A 131 -2.77 0.89 10.94
C ASP A 131 -3.24 2.13 10.16
N ILE A 132 -4.56 2.20 9.98
CA ILE A 132 -5.27 3.13 9.08
C ILE A 132 -5.79 4.40 9.76
N ASP A 133 -5.73 4.47 11.08
CA ASP A 133 -6.24 5.60 11.87
C ASP A 133 -5.51 6.91 11.53
N ALA A 134 -6.06 8.06 11.96
CA ALA A 134 -5.51 9.40 11.71
C ALA A 134 -4.02 9.54 12.02
N ARG A 135 -3.54 8.81 13.03
CA ARG A 135 -2.14 8.80 13.50
C ARG A 135 -1.38 7.54 13.08
N GLY A 136 -2.03 6.63 12.37
CA GLY A 136 -1.47 5.37 11.93
C GLY A 136 -0.41 5.52 10.85
N LEU A 137 0.41 4.48 10.72
CA LEU A 137 1.54 4.44 9.79
C LEU A 137 1.08 4.56 8.33
N MET A 138 -0.12 4.08 7.96
CA MET A 138 -0.66 4.23 6.59
C MET A 138 -0.93 5.69 6.22
N VAL A 139 -1.54 6.46 7.14
CA VAL A 139 -1.77 7.90 6.95
C VAL A 139 -0.44 8.65 6.90
N LYS A 140 0.49 8.31 7.80
CA LYS A 140 1.84 8.91 7.80
C LYS A 140 2.57 8.66 6.48
N ALA A 141 2.60 7.43 5.99
CA ALA A 141 3.25 7.07 4.74
C ALA A 141 2.60 7.76 3.54
N THR A 142 1.26 7.85 3.52
CA THR A 142 0.52 8.60 2.49
C THR A 142 0.95 10.06 2.45
N ARG A 143 0.97 10.76 3.60
CA ARG A 143 1.33 12.18 3.67
C ARG A 143 2.78 12.46 3.27
N LEU A 144 3.70 11.53 3.53
CA LEU A 144 5.10 11.64 3.12
C LEU A 144 5.28 11.29 1.63
N GLY A 145 4.50 10.33 1.13
CA GLY A 145 4.63 9.78 -0.21
C GLY A 145 4.04 10.65 -1.31
N VAL A 146 2.99 11.41 -1.02
CA VAL A 146 2.36 12.30 -1.99
C VAL A 146 3.02 13.69 -2.05
N PRO A 147 3.04 14.35 -3.22
CA PRO A 147 3.49 15.73 -3.33
C PRO A 147 2.74 16.65 -2.36
N SER A 148 3.45 17.63 -1.79
CA SER A 148 2.91 18.55 -0.79
C SER A 148 1.69 19.33 -1.25
N TYR A 149 1.51 19.50 -2.56
CA TYR A 149 0.31 20.11 -3.14
C TYR A 149 -0.98 19.38 -2.72
N TYR A 150 -1.00 18.05 -2.72
CA TYR A 150 -2.19 17.29 -2.35
C TYR A 150 -2.54 17.51 -0.87
N THR A 151 -1.54 17.38 0.01
CA THR A 151 -1.74 17.55 1.46
C THR A 151 -2.11 18.98 1.82
N ASN A 152 -1.52 19.99 1.16
CA ASN A 152 -1.87 21.39 1.37
C ASN A 152 -3.27 21.73 0.87
N THR A 153 -3.68 21.20 -0.29
CA THR A 153 -5.03 21.42 -0.83
C THR A 153 -6.09 20.85 0.11
N ILE A 154 -5.87 19.66 0.64
CA ILE A 154 -6.80 19.00 1.58
C ILE A 154 -6.84 19.75 2.93
N THR A 155 -5.68 20.06 3.51
CA THR A 155 -5.61 20.70 4.84
C THR A 155 -6.00 22.19 4.83
N GLY A 156 -5.78 22.89 3.71
CA GLY A 156 -6.14 24.29 3.52
C GLY A 156 -7.64 24.55 3.57
N GLN A 157 -8.47 23.53 3.26
CA GLN A 157 -9.93 23.62 3.34
C GLN A 157 -10.48 23.60 4.79
N ARG A 158 -9.62 23.33 5.80
CA ARG A 158 -9.80 23.41 7.27
C ARG A 158 -11.00 22.71 7.93
N ARG A 159 -12.11 22.45 7.23
CA ARG A 159 -13.34 21.83 7.78
C ARG A 159 -13.45 20.35 7.48
N ASP A 160 -12.53 19.80 6.71
CA ASP A 160 -12.67 18.47 6.15
C ASP A 160 -11.28 17.84 6.09
N ILE A 161 -10.61 17.62 7.22
CA ILE A 161 -9.33 16.89 7.22
C ILE A 161 -9.67 15.40 7.35
N PRO A 162 -9.13 14.53 6.48
CA PRO A 162 -9.41 13.11 6.59
C PRO A 162 -8.83 12.51 7.88
N ASP A 163 -9.66 11.76 8.59
CA ASP A 163 -9.34 11.12 9.87
C ASP A 163 -8.83 9.68 9.71
N ASP A 164 -8.81 9.12 8.50
CA ASP A 164 -8.30 7.79 8.22
C ASP A 164 -7.66 7.68 6.83
N TYR A 165 -6.97 6.57 6.60
CA TYR A 165 -6.30 6.27 5.34
C TYR A 165 -7.24 6.28 4.14
N ASP A 166 -8.45 5.70 4.25
CA ASP A 166 -9.36 5.56 3.12
C ASP A 166 -9.91 6.92 2.67
N ALA A 167 -10.21 7.81 3.62
CA ALA A 167 -10.63 9.17 3.36
C ALA A 167 -9.48 10.00 2.75
N TRP A 168 -8.22 9.80 3.18
CA TRP A 168 -7.05 10.38 2.52
C TRP A 168 -6.93 9.90 1.07
N LYS A 169 -7.00 8.59 0.86
CA LYS A 169 -6.90 7.95 -0.46
C LYS A 169 -7.97 8.45 -1.42
N ALA A 170 -9.24 8.47 -0.99
CA ALA A 170 -10.37 8.90 -1.80
C ALA A 170 -10.17 10.33 -2.33
N ARG A 171 -9.72 11.25 -1.48
CA ARG A 171 -9.52 12.65 -1.88
C ARG A 171 -8.34 12.86 -2.81
N ILE A 172 -7.23 12.19 -2.54
CA ILE A 172 -6.03 12.30 -3.37
C ILE A 172 -6.31 11.77 -4.78
N ILE A 173 -7.11 10.69 -4.91
CA ILE A 173 -7.53 10.16 -6.22
C ILE A 173 -8.44 11.15 -6.96
N LEU A 174 -9.29 11.89 -6.25
CA LEU A 174 -10.23 12.85 -6.86
C LEU A 174 -9.58 14.16 -7.33
N ILE A 175 -8.40 14.53 -6.81
CA ILE A 175 -7.73 15.78 -7.19
C ILE A 175 -7.12 15.61 -8.59
N PRO A 176 -7.62 16.33 -9.62
CA PRO A 176 -7.07 16.25 -10.97
C PRO A 176 -5.69 16.90 -11.01
N ARG A 177 -4.75 16.25 -11.70
CA ARG A 177 -3.38 16.77 -11.83
C ARG A 177 -3.31 18.11 -12.57
N ASP A 178 -4.28 18.41 -13.41
CA ASP A 178 -4.29 19.59 -14.29
C ASP A 178 -4.64 20.91 -13.57
N ASN A 179 -5.03 20.85 -12.29
CA ASN A 179 -5.18 22.04 -11.44
C ASN A 179 -3.84 22.52 -10.83
N HIS A 180 -2.71 22.04 -11.36
CA HIS A 180 -1.38 22.44 -10.95
C HIS A 180 -1.14 23.91 -11.38
N PRO A 181 -0.80 24.84 -10.48
CA PRO A 181 -0.13 26.06 -10.91
C PRO A 181 1.23 25.62 -11.45
N THR A 182 1.40 25.63 -12.78
CA THR A 182 2.72 25.51 -13.40
C THR A 182 3.62 26.47 -12.66
N LYS A 183 4.67 25.94 -12.03
CA LYS A 183 5.63 26.70 -11.23
C LYS A 183 6.02 27.93 -12.06
N GLY A 184 5.51 29.09 -11.66
CA GLY A 184 5.77 30.34 -12.34
C GLY A 184 7.28 30.50 -12.42
N THR A 185 7.80 30.55 -13.64
CA THR A 185 9.07 31.21 -13.88
C THR A 185 8.89 32.61 -13.32
N SER A 186 9.48 32.87 -12.15
CA SER A 186 9.72 34.22 -11.66
C SER A 186 10.69 34.87 -12.65
N THR A 187 10.16 35.36 -13.76
CA THR A 187 10.85 36.33 -14.59
C THR A 187 10.82 37.61 -13.78
N THR A 188 11.92 37.87 -13.10
CA THR A 188 12.25 39.13 -12.48
C THR A 188 12.26 40.20 -13.57
N THR A 189 11.10 40.77 -13.90
CA THR A 189 11.03 42.00 -14.70
C THR A 189 11.31 43.16 -13.75
N THR A 190 12.60 43.38 -13.48
CA THR A 190 13.08 44.70 -13.09
C THR A 190 12.95 45.58 -14.34
N THR A 191 12.03 46.53 -14.34
CA THR A 191 12.12 47.64 -15.29
C THR A 191 11.89 48.94 -14.54
N ALA A 192 12.99 49.69 -14.50
CA ALA A 192 13.18 50.93 -13.80
C ALA A 192 12.28 52.04 -14.33
N THR A 193 11.86 52.87 -13.39
CA THR A 193 11.28 54.19 -13.60
C THR A 193 12.29 55.08 -14.35
N SER A 194 11.88 55.65 -15.49
CA SER A 194 12.51 56.87 -16.02
C SER A 194 11.45 57.82 -16.56
N HIS A 195 11.35 58.96 -15.88
CA HIS A 195 10.75 60.16 -16.42
C HIS A 195 11.81 60.90 -17.25
N THR A 196 11.46 61.34 -18.47
CA THR A 196 11.86 62.64 -19.01
C THR A 196 10.97 63.07 -20.18
N LYS A 197 10.95 64.37 -20.39
CA LYS A 197 9.89 65.21 -20.93
C LYS A 197 10.20 65.69 -22.36
N ALA A 198 9.14 65.76 -23.17
CA ALA A 198 8.84 66.66 -24.29
C ALA A 198 9.79 66.77 -25.50
N GLY A 199 9.17 66.74 -26.70
CA GLY A 199 9.67 67.48 -27.86
C GLY A 199 9.36 66.88 -29.24
N GLY A 200 8.18 67.19 -29.77
CA GLY A 200 8.04 67.71 -31.14
C GLY A 200 8.14 66.79 -32.38
N ALA A 201 7.17 67.00 -33.26
CA ALA A 201 7.20 66.91 -34.73
C ALA A 201 6.92 65.55 -35.43
N THR A 202 5.70 65.50 -35.96
CA THR A 202 5.18 64.78 -37.14
C THR A 202 6.12 64.76 -38.35
N SER A 203 6.21 63.61 -39.04
CA SER A 203 5.80 63.47 -40.46
C SER A 203 5.87 62.02 -40.95
N PHE A 204 4.96 61.75 -41.90
CA PHE A 204 4.60 60.51 -42.57
C PHE A 204 5.58 60.08 -43.70
N ALA A 205 5.43 58.81 -44.08
CA ALA A 205 5.54 58.21 -45.42
C ALA A 205 6.92 57.87 -46.03
N ASP A 206 7.06 56.58 -46.36
CA ASP A 206 7.35 55.98 -47.70
C ASP A 206 8.27 54.74 -47.54
N ALA A 207 7.81 53.51 -47.80
CA ALA A 207 7.47 52.85 -49.07
C ALA A 207 8.64 52.03 -49.68
N GLN A 208 8.41 50.71 -49.68
CA GLN A 208 8.77 49.69 -50.70
C GLN A 208 10.22 49.40 -51.13
N GLY A 209 10.50 48.07 -51.16
CA GLY A 209 11.53 47.33 -51.90
C GLY A 209 11.78 46.01 -51.16
N ILE A 210 11.28 44.82 -51.56
CA ILE A 210 11.62 44.00 -52.74
C ILE A 210 13.15 43.97 -52.92
N GLU A 211 13.89 42.87 -52.76
CA GLU A 211 13.77 41.56 -53.42
C GLU A 211 14.70 40.50 -52.77
N GLN A 212 14.29 39.23 -52.86
CA GLN A 212 15.00 37.93 -52.99
C GLN A 212 16.46 37.76 -52.53
N TRP A 213 16.79 36.52 -52.12
CA TRP A 213 18.08 35.83 -52.39
C TRP A 213 17.86 34.29 -52.29
N PRO A 214 18.78 33.47 -52.82
CA PRO A 214 18.50 32.20 -53.52
C PRO A 214 18.17 30.99 -52.64
#